data_AF-A0A7J4N2B7-F1
#
_entry.id   AF-A0A7J4N2B7-F1
#
_cell.length_a   1.000
_cell.length_b   1.000
_cell.length_c   1.000
_cell.angle_alpha   90.00
_cell.angle_beta   90.00
_cell.angle_gamma   90.00
#
_symmetry.space_group_name_H-M   'P 1'
#
loop_
_entity.id
_entity.type
_entity.pdbx_description
1 polymer ?
#
loop_
_entity_poly.entity_id
_entity_poly.type
_entity_poly.pdbx_seq_one_letter_code
_entity_poly.pdbx_strand_id
1 'polypeptide(L)'
;MVLKRIFKKPTRIGLFGATILALFQSVNGSGFSDNVALRTGLQERQTCHAVNSGGELTQQCTSGGIPEGKEKLVFPEDLQFEIWGNLEVGTIDYAIVAFLAYTLAALWIHRPIDNSLGAKKKRKMVALKSIRWIRIAVLSLVLAAMSTANKMGRFAEIYNSWGFGTKTEGSLGWHDGSFGFQPFEWGVLDVVELIALYSFFVYAISRGVEVDRAILNPIPDNRNYIEKIWGGISEAERAQRSDFEGGAAKANESFTNLVKLLGASASLNVAAASLDEGNVKVAFNKWKNLTHSKGKQNRDWKALSESLDQAGSFPEEESGEEE
;
A
#
# COMPACT_ATOMS: atom_id res chain seq x y z
N MET A 1 -9.51 23.07 -18.02
CA MET A 1 -10.15 22.44 -16.84
C MET A 1 -10.99 21.19 -17.17
N VAL A 2 -11.19 20.81 -18.44
CA VAL A 2 -12.13 19.74 -18.86
C VAL A 2 -11.50 18.33 -18.92
N LEU A 3 -10.21 18.19 -19.24
CA LEU A 3 -9.56 16.87 -19.28
C LEU A 3 -9.46 16.15 -17.92
N LYS A 4 -9.47 16.88 -16.79
CA LYS A 4 -9.40 16.27 -15.45
C LYS A 4 -10.68 15.52 -15.03
N ARG A 5 -11.81 15.72 -15.73
CA ARG A 5 -13.09 15.06 -15.39
C ARG A 5 -13.29 13.70 -16.05
N ILE A 6 -12.52 13.37 -17.10
CA ILE A 6 -12.73 12.16 -17.90
C ILE A 6 -11.90 10.98 -17.36
N PHE A 7 -10.73 11.23 -16.79
CA PHE A 7 -9.89 10.18 -16.22
C PHE A 7 -10.12 10.00 -14.72
N LYS A 8 -10.89 8.96 -14.37
CA LYS A 8 -11.03 8.48 -12.98
C LYS A 8 -9.67 7.99 -12.49
N LYS A 9 -9.17 8.53 -11.36
CA LYS A 9 -7.87 8.11 -10.78
C LYS A 9 -7.85 6.58 -10.59
N PRO A 10 -6.83 5.85 -11.08
CA PRO A 10 -6.76 4.41 -10.92
C PRO A 10 -6.64 4.04 -9.43
N THR A 11 -7.50 3.15 -8.96
CA THR A 11 -7.45 2.55 -7.62
C THR A 11 -6.31 1.54 -7.54
N ARG A 12 -5.85 1.17 -6.34
CA ARG A 12 -4.77 0.16 -6.17
C ARG A 12 -5.11 -1.17 -6.87
N ILE A 13 -6.38 -1.54 -6.85
CA ILE A 13 -6.91 -2.74 -7.49
C ILE A 13 -6.92 -2.58 -9.02
N GLY A 14 -7.29 -1.41 -9.53
CA GLY A 14 -7.25 -1.12 -10.96
C GLY A 14 -5.82 -1.09 -11.53
N LEU A 15 -4.86 -0.57 -10.76
CA LEU A 15 -3.45 -0.59 -11.14
C LEU A 15 -2.90 -2.03 -11.14
N PHE A 16 -3.21 -2.82 -10.11
CA PHE A 16 -2.84 -4.24 -10.04
C PHE A 16 -3.43 -5.05 -11.21
N GLY A 17 -4.71 -4.84 -11.52
CA GLY A 17 -5.36 -5.45 -12.67
C GLY A 17 -4.70 -5.06 -14.00
N ALA A 18 -4.37 -3.78 -14.18
CA ALA A 18 -3.67 -3.30 -15.36
C ALA A 18 -2.23 -3.86 -15.47
N THR A 19 -1.53 -4.05 -14.35
CA THR A 19 -0.20 -4.69 -14.33
C THR A 19 -0.28 -6.16 -14.73
N ILE A 20 -1.28 -6.91 -14.21
CA ILE A 20 -1.50 -8.30 -14.62
C ILE A 20 -1.86 -8.37 -16.10
N LEU A 21 -2.72 -7.48 -16.58
CA LEU A 21 -3.12 -7.44 -17.99
C LEU A 21 -1.93 -7.13 -18.90
N ALA A 22 -1.06 -6.20 -18.50
CA ALA A 22 0.15 -5.84 -19.22
C ALA A 22 1.17 -6.99 -19.24
N LEU A 23 1.36 -7.71 -18.13
CA LEU A 23 2.19 -8.91 -18.09
C LEU A 23 1.62 -10.01 -18.99
N PHE A 24 0.31 -10.24 -18.93
CA PHE A 24 -0.38 -11.22 -19.78
C PHE A 24 -0.24 -10.88 -21.27
N GLN A 25 -0.46 -9.61 -21.65
CA GLN A 25 -0.26 -9.15 -23.02
C GLN A 25 1.21 -9.21 -23.45
N SER A 26 2.16 -8.96 -22.55
CA SER A 26 3.59 -9.09 -22.83
C SER A 26 4.01 -10.54 -23.06
N VAL A 27 3.39 -11.50 -22.35
CA VAL A 27 3.64 -12.95 -22.52
C VAL A 27 2.96 -13.49 -23.78
N ASN A 28 1.77 -12.99 -24.12
CA ASN A 28 1.10 -13.35 -25.37
C ASN A 28 1.79 -12.73 -26.58
N GLY A 29 2.24 -11.48 -26.47
CA GLY A 29 2.91 -10.75 -27.55
C GLY A 29 4.33 -11.25 -27.86
N SER A 30 4.92 -12.10 -27.02
CA SER A 30 6.22 -12.74 -27.24
C SER A 30 6.12 -14.20 -27.70
N GLY A 31 4.91 -14.65 -28.09
CA GLY A 31 4.60 -16.00 -28.57
C GLY A 31 4.95 -17.16 -27.63
N PHE A 32 5.24 -16.87 -26.37
CA PHE A 32 5.45 -17.88 -25.33
C PHE A 32 4.19 -18.76 -25.13
N SER A 33 3.00 -18.21 -25.40
CA SER A 33 1.73 -18.95 -25.39
C SER A 33 1.71 -20.08 -26.43
N ASP A 34 2.22 -19.84 -27.63
CA ASP A 34 2.27 -20.85 -28.72
C ASP A 34 3.27 -21.97 -28.36
N ASN A 35 4.39 -21.62 -27.73
CA ASN A 35 5.36 -22.58 -27.20
C ASN A 35 4.79 -23.45 -26.05
N VAL A 36 3.95 -22.87 -25.18
CA VAL A 36 3.25 -23.63 -24.13
C VAL A 36 2.17 -24.54 -24.73
N ALA A 37 1.41 -24.08 -25.73
CA ALA A 37 0.41 -24.88 -26.44
C ALA A 37 1.04 -26.09 -27.15
N LEU A 38 2.21 -25.91 -27.79
CA LEU A 38 2.99 -27.00 -28.39
C LEU A 38 3.52 -27.99 -27.33
N ARG A 39 4.05 -27.51 -26.20
CA ARG A 39 4.59 -28.37 -25.13
C ARG A 39 3.52 -29.13 -24.35
N THR A 40 2.32 -28.59 -24.27
CA THR A 40 1.18 -29.22 -23.58
C THR A 40 0.34 -30.11 -24.50
N GLY A 41 0.68 -30.17 -25.80
CA GLY A 41 -0.03 -30.99 -26.78
C GLY A 41 -1.41 -30.45 -27.18
N LEU A 42 -1.71 -29.19 -26.86
CA LEU A 42 -2.97 -28.54 -27.22
C LEU A 42 -3.05 -28.21 -28.72
N GLN A 43 -1.91 -28.10 -29.39
CA GLN A 43 -1.82 -27.84 -30.83
C GLN A 43 -0.55 -28.45 -31.41
N GLU A 44 -0.61 -28.94 -32.66
CA GLU A 44 0.52 -29.59 -33.34
C GLU A 44 1.22 -28.64 -34.33
N ARG A 45 2.51 -28.89 -34.56
CA ARG A 45 3.33 -28.12 -35.50
C ARG A 45 3.01 -28.52 -36.94
N GLN A 46 2.85 -27.55 -37.82
CA GLN A 46 2.65 -27.82 -39.24
C GLN A 46 3.97 -28.29 -39.85
N THR A 47 4.01 -29.52 -40.34
CA THR A 47 5.14 -30.08 -41.07
C THR A 47 4.84 -30.01 -42.56
N CYS A 48 5.82 -29.49 -43.31
CA CYS A 48 5.73 -29.36 -44.75
C CYS A 48 6.80 -30.22 -45.41
N HIS A 49 6.40 -31.16 -46.25
CA HIS A 49 7.31 -32.00 -47.01
C HIS A 49 7.34 -31.56 -48.48
N ALA A 50 8.52 -31.57 -49.08
CA ALA A 50 8.66 -31.37 -50.51
C ALA A 50 8.20 -32.64 -51.25
N VAL A 51 7.21 -32.49 -52.14
CA VAL A 51 6.68 -33.58 -52.94
C VAL A 51 6.98 -33.28 -54.42
N ASN A 52 7.74 -34.17 -55.05
CA ASN A 52 8.00 -34.12 -56.48
C ASN A 52 6.83 -34.75 -57.24
N SER A 53 5.89 -33.92 -57.68
CA SER A 53 4.78 -34.35 -58.53
C SER A 53 5.00 -33.79 -59.93
N GLY A 54 5.46 -34.63 -60.85
CA GLY A 54 5.48 -34.29 -62.28
C GLY A 54 6.50 -33.23 -62.72
N GLY A 55 7.62 -33.06 -62.00
CA GLY A 55 8.72 -32.19 -62.42
C GLY A 55 8.72 -30.76 -61.86
N GLU A 56 7.70 -30.38 -61.09
CA GLU A 56 7.72 -29.17 -60.24
C GLU A 56 7.84 -29.54 -58.77
N LEU A 57 8.71 -28.82 -58.04
CA LEU A 57 8.83 -28.91 -56.60
C LEU A 57 7.61 -28.23 -55.97
N THR A 58 6.69 -29.03 -55.45
CA THR A 58 5.52 -28.53 -54.70
C THR A 58 5.66 -28.90 -53.24
N GLN A 59 5.31 -27.98 -52.33
CA GLN A 59 5.42 -28.19 -50.89
C GLN A 59 4.03 -28.56 -50.34
N GLN A 60 3.90 -29.76 -49.79
CA GLN A 60 2.66 -30.25 -49.20
C GLN A 60 2.75 -30.19 -47.67
N CYS A 61 1.86 -29.41 -47.06
CA CYS A 61 1.81 -29.19 -45.62
C CYS A 61 0.56 -29.84 -45.00
N THR A 62 0.65 -30.32 -43.76
CA THR A 62 -0.52 -30.78 -43.00
C THR A 62 -1.50 -29.63 -42.74
N SER A 63 -2.82 -29.88 -42.84
CA SER A 63 -3.83 -28.84 -42.64
C SER A 63 -4.10 -28.60 -41.15
N GLY A 64 -3.81 -27.39 -40.64
CA GLY A 64 -4.28 -26.94 -39.32
C GLY A 64 -3.25 -26.84 -38.19
N GLY A 65 -1.95 -26.70 -38.48
CA GLY A 65 -0.89 -26.56 -37.46
C GLY A 65 -0.18 -25.19 -37.46
N ILE A 66 0.65 -24.93 -36.45
CA ILE A 66 1.49 -23.72 -36.35
C ILE A 66 2.69 -23.85 -37.31
N PRO A 67 2.94 -22.93 -38.27
CA PRO A 67 4.08 -23.00 -39.20
C PRO A 67 5.44 -22.87 -38.49
N GLU A 68 6.46 -23.59 -38.98
CA GLU A 68 7.80 -23.57 -38.36
C GLU A 68 8.42 -22.17 -38.36
N GLY A 69 8.80 -21.70 -37.16
CA GLY A 69 9.49 -20.42 -36.96
C GLY A 69 8.61 -19.18 -37.07
N LYS A 70 7.28 -19.30 -36.96
CA LYS A 70 6.38 -18.14 -36.97
C LYS A 70 5.37 -18.22 -35.83
N GLU A 71 5.18 -17.10 -35.14
CA GLU A 71 4.23 -16.96 -34.02
C GLU A 71 2.99 -16.19 -34.47
N LYS A 72 1.82 -16.47 -33.87
CA LYS A 72 0.54 -15.86 -34.29
C LYS A 72 0.36 -14.47 -33.68
N LEU A 73 0.25 -13.44 -34.52
CA LEU A 73 -0.18 -12.11 -34.08
C LEU A 73 -1.73 -12.05 -34.05
N VAL A 74 -2.33 -12.11 -32.87
CA VAL A 74 -3.79 -12.03 -32.70
C VAL A 74 -4.24 -10.56 -32.59
N PHE A 75 -5.08 -10.12 -33.53
CA PHE A 75 -5.83 -8.86 -33.47
C PHE A 75 -7.34 -9.14 -33.28
N PRO A 76 -8.15 -8.13 -32.88
CA PRO A 76 -9.58 -8.32 -32.61
C PRO A 76 -10.34 -8.97 -33.77
N GLU A 77 -11.36 -9.76 -33.44
CA GLU A 77 -12.01 -10.83 -34.22
C GLU A 77 -12.61 -10.47 -35.61
N ASP A 78 -12.51 -9.22 -36.07
CA ASP A 78 -13.17 -8.74 -37.29
C ASP A 78 -12.26 -8.67 -38.55
N LEU A 79 -10.99 -9.06 -38.46
CA LEU A 79 -10.04 -9.05 -39.60
C LEU A 79 -9.66 -10.49 -40.00
N GLN A 80 -10.13 -10.95 -41.16
CA GLN A 80 -9.92 -12.30 -41.71
C GLN A 80 -8.51 -12.54 -42.31
N PHE A 81 -7.47 -11.90 -41.78
CA PHE A 81 -6.10 -12.11 -42.25
C PHE A 81 -5.24 -12.70 -41.12
N GLU A 82 -4.78 -13.94 -41.29
CA GLU A 82 -3.82 -14.57 -40.39
C GLU A 82 -2.39 -14.22 -40.84
N ILE A 83 -1.75 -13.30 -40.13
CA ILE A 83 -0.38 -12.88 -40.43
C ILE A 83 0.56 -13.62 -39.46
N TRP A 84 1.42 -14.45 -40.01
CA TRP A 84 2.43 -15.24 -39.29
C TRP A 84 3.80 -14.58 -39.45
N GLY A 85 4.41 -14.14 -38.35
CA GLY A 85 5.69 -13.42 -38.34
C GLY A 85 6.74 -14.08 -37.45
N ASN A 86 8.02 -13.89 -37.77
CA ASN A 86 9.13 -14.31 -36.92
C ASN A 86 9.31 -13.23 -35.83
N LEU A 87 8.71 -13.44 -34.66
CA LEU A 87 8.85 -12.55 -33.49
C LEU A 87 10.13 -12.92 -32.74
N GLU A 88 11.27 -12.54 -33.30
CA GLU A 88 12.49 -12.53 -32.52
C GLU A 88 12.43 -11.33 -31.58
N VAL A 89 12.25 -11.60 -30.27
CA VAL A 89 12.28 -10.57 -29.23
C VAL A 89 13.65 -9.90 -29.27
N GLY A 90 13.71 -8.68 -29.80
CA GLY A 90 14.94 -7.93 -29.92
C GLY A 90 15.39 -7.40 -28.56
N THR A 91 16.66 -7.03 -28.46
CA THR A 91 17.20 -6.32 -27.28
C THR A 91 16.44 -5.02 -26.98
N ILE A 92 15.84 -4.41 -28.01
CA ILE A 92 15.00 -3.21 -27.89
C ILE A 92 13.68 -3.51 -27.18
N ASP A 93 13.07 -4.67 -27.43
CA ASP A 93 11.81 -5.06 -26.79
C ASP A 93 12.01 -5.32 -25.30
N TYR A 94 13.13 -5.94 -24.92
CA TYR A 94 13.53 -6.07 -23.52
C TYR A 94 13.76 -4.71 -22.85
N ALA A 95 14.34 -3.74 -23.56
CA ALA A 95 14.53 -2.39 -23.04
C ALA A 95 13.20 -1.65 -22.83
N ILE A 96 12.24 -1.83 -23.75
CA ILE A 96 10.89 -1.27 -23.64
C ILE A 96 10.14 -1.88 -22.45
N VAL A 97 10.19 -3.21 -22.30
CA VAL A 97 9.58 -3.91 -21.16
C VAL A 97 10.22 -3.48 -19.84
N ALA A 98 11.54 -3.36 -19.79
CA ALA A 98 12.26 -2.87 -18.60
C ALA A 98 11.88 -1.42 -18.26
N PHE A 99 11.74 -0.55 -19.26
CA PHE A 99 11.28 0.82 -19.07
C PHE A 99 9.83 0.89 -18.60
N LEU A 100 8.94 0.04 -19.13
CA LEU A 100 7.55 -0.06 -18.68
C LEU A 100 7.46 -0.60 -17.25
N ALA A 101 8.24 -1.63 -16.91
CA ALA A 101 8.31 -2.15 -15.55
C ALA A 101 8.85 -1.09 -14.57
N TYR A 102 9.89 -0.35 -14.97
CA TYR A 102 10.43 0.77 -14.20
C TYR A 102 9.40 1.87 -13.98
N THR A 103 8.69 2.30 -15.03
CA THR A 103 7.67 3.34 -14.90
C THR A 103 6.48 2.90 -14.05
N LEU A 104 6.07 1.62 -14.15
CA LEU A 104 5.06 1.04 -13.25
C LEU A 104 5.53 1.00 -11.79
N ALA A 105 6.78 0.57 -11.55
CA ALA A 105 7.37 0.57 -10.21
C ALA A 105 7.53 1.99 -9.65
N ALA A 106 7.96 2.94 -10.49
CA ALA A 106 8.08 4.36 -10.14
C ALA A 106 6.71 4.97 -9.83
N LEU A 107 5.66 4.63 -10.57
CA LEU A 107 4.27 5.03 -10.25
C LEU A 107 3.77 4.43 -8.93
N TRP A 108 4.25 3.24 -8.56
CA TRP A 108 3.92 2.59 -7.30
C TRP A 108 4.65 3.24 -6.10
N ILE A 109 5.95 3.50 -6.26
CA ILE A 109 6.84 4.06 -5.25
C ILE A 109 6.59 5.57 -5.06
N HIS A 110 6.51 6.31 -6.15
CA HIS A 110 6.38 7.77 -6.19
C HIS A 110 4.97 8.24 -6.50
N ARG A 111 3.94 7.46 -6.14
CA ARG A 111 2.56 7.96 -6.23
C ARG A 111 2.51 9.30 -5.48
N PRO A 112 2.15 10.43 -6.13
CA PRO A 112 1.84 11.64 -5.42
C PRO A 112 0.56 11.33 -4.64
N ILE A 113 0.76 10.87 -3.41
CA ILE A 113 -0.24 10.96 -2.37
C ILE A 113 -0.49 12.45 -2.33
N ASP A 114 -1.68 12.88 -2.77
CA ASP A 114 -2.14 14.22 -2.42
C ASP A 114 -1.91 14.28 -0.91
N ASN A 115 -0.93 15.08 -0.50
CA ASN A 115 -0.81 15.53 0.87
C ASN A 115 -2.11 16.27 1.09
N SER A 116 -3.15 15.52 1.49
CA SER A 116 -4.29 16.07 2.15
C SER A 116 -3.70 16.81 3.33
N LEU A 117 -3.51 18.11 3.15
CA LEU A 117 -3.25 19.09 4.19
C LEU A 117 -4.15 18.69 5.37
N GLY A 118 -3.57 18.03 6.38
CA GLY A 118 -4.28 17.61 7.59
C GLY A 118 -4.41 16.11 7.90
N ALA A 119 -4.21 15.16 6.97
CA ALA A 119 -4.27 13.74 7.35
C ALA A 119 -2.93 13.27 7.93
N LYS A 120 -2.71 13.51 9.22
CA LYS A 120 -1.61 12.89 9.98
C LYS A 120 -1.63 11.40 9.66
N LYS A 121 -0.58 10.88 8.99
CA LYS A 121 -0.35 9.42 8.92
C LYS A 121 -0.41 8.93 10.37
N LYS A 122 -1.48 8.23 10.74
CA LYS A 122 -1.61 7.62 12.06
C LYS A 122 -0.36 6.77 12.23
N ARG A 123 0.54 7.19 13.11
CA ARG A 123 1.75 6.42 13.45
C ARG A 123 1.21 5.12 14.04
N LYS A 124 1.27 4.05 13.25
CA LYS A 124 0.97 2.71 13.75
C LYS A 124 2.05 2.41 14.77
N MET A 125 1.68 2.38 16.04
CA MET A 125 2.62 2.03 17.09
C MET A 125 2.94 0.55 16.93
N VAL A 126 4.23 0.24 16.93
CA VAL A 126 4.72 -1.13 16.82
C VAL A 126 4.97 -1.60 18.24
N ALA A 127 4.17 -2.55 18.70
CA ALA A 127 4.33 -3.16 20.02
C ALA A 127 5.10 -4.48 19.88
N LEU A 128 5.95 -4.79 20.87
CA LEU A 128 6.57 -6.10 20.98
C LEU A 128 5.53 -7.09 21.53
N LYS A 129 5.03 -7.97 20.68
CA LYS A 129 4.12 -9.07 21.06
C LYS A 129 4.85 -10.13 21.87
N SER A 130 6.05 -10.49 21.43
CA SER A 130 6.83 -11.55 22.06
C SER A 130 8.33 -11.36 21.86
N ILE A 131 9.02 -11.14 22.97
CA ILE A 131 10.48 -11.01 22.98
C ILE A 131 11.18 -12.33 22.59
N ARG A 132 10.57 -13.49 22.88
CA ARG A 132 11.12 -14.81 22.52
C ARG A 132 11.18 -14.98 21.00
N TRP A 133 10.10 -14.63 20.30
CA TRP A 133 10.05 -14.68 18.84
C TRP A 133 11.00 -13.68 18.17
N ILE A 134 11.21 -12.51 18.77
CA ILE A 134 12.21 -11.55 18.29
C ILE A 134 13.63 -12.08 18.47
N ARG A 135 13.94 -12.73 19.61
CA ARG A 135 15.23 -13.41 19.80
C ARG A 135 15.45 -14.52 18.77
N ILE A 136 14.43 -15.34 18.51
CA ILE A 136 14.47 -16.38 17.48
C ILE A 136 14.67 -15.75 16.09
N ALA A 137 13.99 -14.64 15.79
CA ALA A 137 14.16 -13.93 14.53
C ALA A 137 15.62 -13.44 14.36
N VAL A 138 16.19 -12.76 15.35
CA VAL A 138 17.58 -12.30 15.30
C VAL A 138 18.54 -13.47 15.11
N LEU A 139 18.37 -14.57 15.85
CA LEU A 139 19.20 -15.77 15.68
C LEU A 139 19.05 -16.38 14.29
N SER A 140 17.83 -16.51 13.78
CA SER A 140 17.57 -17.04 12.44
C SER A 140 18.18 -16.17 11.33
N LEU A 141 18.19 -14.84 11.51
CA LEU A 141 18.82 -13.92 10.57
C LEU A 141 20.33 -14.08 10.56
N VAL A 142 20.94 -14.21 11.74
CA VAL A 142 22.38 -14.46 11.88
C VAL A 142 22.75 -15.79 11.22
N LEU A 143 21.97 -16.84 11.45
CA LEU A 143 22.16 -18.15 10.78
C LEU A 143 22.02 -18.05 9.26
N ALA A 144 20.99 -17.37 8.76
CA ALA A 144 20.79 -17.16 7.32
C ALA A 144 21.95 -16.38 6.68
N ALA A 145 22.41 -15.33 7.36
CA ALA A 145 23.56 -14.53 6.92
C ALA A 145 24.86 -15.34 6.92
N MET A 146 25.11 -16.15 7.96
CA MET A 146 26.26 -17.05 8.01
C MET A 146 26.22 -18.12 6.93
N SER A 147 25.05 -18.74 6.68
CA SER A 147 24.89 -19.73 5.58
C SER A 147 25.14 -19.08 4.22
N THR A 148 24.62 -17.86 4.00
CA THR A 148 24.87 -17.10 2.76
C THR A 148 26.35 -16.77 2.61
N ALA A 149 27.00 -16.25 3.66
CA ALA A 149 28.43 -15.93 3.64
C ALA A 149 29.30 -17.16 3.39
N ASN A 150 28.92 -18.31 3.95
CA ASN A 150 29.59 -19.59 3.74
C ASN A 150 29.50 -20.04 2.28
N LYS A 151 28.29 -20.05 1.70
CA LYS A 151 28.04 -20.45 0.30
C LYS A 151 28.66 -19.48 -0.72
N MET A 152 28.87 -18.23 -0.34
CA MET A 152 29.61 -17.24 -1.14
C MET A 152 31.13 -17.33 -0.98
N GLY A 153 31.66 -18.28 -0.21
CA GLY A 153 33.10 -18.48 -0.03
C GLY A 153 33.80 -17.45 0.88
N ARG A 154 33.04 -16.59 1.59
CA ARG A 154 33.63 -15.55 2.46
C ARG A 154 34.41 -16.14 3.63
N PHE A 155 34.04 -17.32 4.12
CA PHE A 155 34.80 -17.99 5.17
C PHE A 155 36.14 -18.53 4.67
N ALA A 156 36.21 -18.99 3.41
CA ALA A 156 37.46 -19.40 2.79
C ALA A 156 38.39 -18.19 2.60
N GLU A 157 37.85 -17.04 2.15
CA GLU A 157 38.60 -15.78 2.06
C GLU A 157 39.20 -15.36 3.42
N ILE A 158 38.41 -15.41 4.50
CA ILE A 158 38.86 -15.08 5.86
C ILE A 158 39.94 -16.07 6.33
N TYR A 159 39.73 -17.37 6.11
CA TYR A 159 40.70 -18.41 6.49
C TYR A 159 42.05 -18.22 5.79
N ASN A 160 42.03 -17.92 4.50
CA ASN A 160 43.22 -17.64 3.71
C ASN A 160 43.93 -16.36 4.16
N SER A 161 43.17 -15.33 4.59
CA SER A 161 43.74 -14.08 5.10
C SER A 161 44.55 -14.25 6.39
N TRP A 162 44.28 -15.30 7.16
CA TRP A 162 45.00 -15.63 8.40
C TRP A 162 46.29 -16.43 8.17
N GLY A 163 46.64 -16.76 6.92
CA GLY A 163 47.94 -17.34 6.59
C GLY A 163 48.09 -18.84 6.89
N PHE A 164 46.99 -19.58 7.03
CA PHE A 164 47.03 -21.04 7.07
C PHE A 164 47.41 -21.57 5.68
N GLY A 165 48.51 -22.33 5.60
CA GLY A 165 49.36 -22.47 4.41
C GLY A 165 48.76 -23.05 3.12
N THR A 166 47.51 -23.49 3.08
CA THR A 166 46.84 -23.96 1.85
C THR A 166 45.67 -23.05 1.51
N LYS A 167 45.65 -22.50 0.28
CA LYS A 167 44.50 -21.74 -0.23
C LYS A 167 43.27 -22.65 -0.25
N THR A 168 42.31 -22.36 0.62
CA THR A 168 41.01 -23.02 0.62
C THR A 168 40.04 -22.23 -0.23
N GLU A 169 39.16 -22.91 -0.96
CA GLU A 169 38.15 -22.27 -1.81
C GLU A 169 36.78 -22.92 -1.58
N GLY A 170 35.72 -22.14 -1.75
CA GLY A 170 34.33 -22.59 -1.62
C GLY A 170 33.80 -22.59 -0.18
N SER A 171 32.89 -23.52 0.13
CA SER A 171 32.12 -23.50 1.38
C SER A 171 32.71 -24.42 2.45
N LEU A 172 32.61 -23.98 3.70
CA LEU A 172 32.98 -24.75 4.88
C LEU A 172 31.83 -25.69 5.26
N GLY A 173 32.07 -26.99 5.30
CA GLY A 173 31.01 -27.95 5.61
C GLY A 173 31.51 -29.36 5.84
N TRP A 174 30.56 -30.24 6.11
CA TRP A 174 30.79 -31.69 6.05
C TRP A 174 30.66 -32.12 4.61
N HIS A 175 31.77 -32.52 4.02
CA HIS A 175 31.83 -32.98 2.64
C HIS A 175 32.53 -34.34 2.61
N ASP A 176 31.88 -35.33 2.00
CA ASP A 176 32.41 -36.69 1.82
C ASP A 176 33.10 -37.28 3.06
N GLY A 177 32.46 -37.15 4.23
CA GLY A 177 32.94 -37.74 5.49
C GLY A 177 34.04 -36.95 6.21
N SER A 178 34.46 -35.81 5.69
CA SER A 178 35.43 -34.91 6.34
C SER A 178 34.86 -33.50 6.51
N PHE A 179 35.21 -32.84 7.62
CA PHE A 179 34.87 -31.44 7.84
C PHE A 179 35.96 -30.55 7.25
N GLY A 180 35.63 -29.72 6.26
CA GLY A 180 36.62 -28.90 5.57
C GLY A 180 36.03 -27.93 4.56
N PHE A 181 36.92 -27.21 3.87
CA PHE A 181 36.56 -26.36 2.75
C PHE A 181 36.60 -27.17 1.46
N GLN A 182 35.57 -27.03 0.64
CA GLN A 182 35.54 -27.59 -0.71
C GLN A 182 34.94 -26.58 -1.71
N PRO A 183 35.36 -26.64 -2.98
CA PRO A 183 34.77 -25.81 -4.04
C PRO A 183 33.26 -26.04 -4.09
N PHE A 184 32.51 -24.95 -4.05
CA PHE A 184 31.06 -24.96 -3.92
C PHE A 184 30.41 -24.40 -5.18
N GLU A 185 29.51 -25.19 -5.76
CA GLU A 185 28.62 -24.76 -6.84
C GLU A 185 27.20 -24.62 -6.31
N TRP A 186 26.47 -23.63 -6.82
CA TRP A 186 25.10 -23.38 -6.38
C TRP A 186 24.15 -24.49 -6.83
N GLY A 187 23.69 -25.30 -5.88
CA GLY A 187 22.61 -26.25 -6.09
C GLY A 187 21.22 -25.59 -5.93
N VAL A 188 20.20 -26.20 -6.54
CA VAL A 188 18.80 -25.80 -6.34
C VAL A 188 18.40 -25.93 -4.86
N LEU A 189 18.89 -26.98 -4.20
CA LEU A 189 18.64 -27.24 -2.78
C LEU A 189 19.20 -26.11 -1.89
N ASP A 190 20.34 -25.53 -2.29
CA ASP A 190 20.98 -24.46 -1.54
C ASP A 190 20.19 -23.16 -1.57
N VAL A 191 19.59 -22.86 -2.72
CA VAL A 191 18.70 -21.71 -2.90
C VAL A 191 17.42 -21.92 -2.08
N VAL A 192 16.86 -23.13 -2.10
CA VAL A 192 15.67 -23.48 -1.29
C VAL A 192 15.96 -23.36 0.20
N GLU A 193 17.12 -23.80 0.68
CA GLU A 193 17.54 -23.67 2.07
C GLU A 193 17.58 -22.19 2.51
N LEU A 194 18.22 -21.32 1.71
CA LEU A 194 18.28 -19.90 2.01
C LEU A 194 16.88 -19.26 2.01
N ILE A 195 16.04 -19.60 1.03
CA ILE A 195 14.65 -19.13 0.99
C ILE A 195 13.91 -19.57 2.27
N ALA A 196 14.08 -20.81 2.71
CA ALA A 196 13.45 -21.31 3.92
C ALA A 196 13.94 -20.55 5.18
N LEU A 197 15.24 -20.30 5.31
CA LEU A 197 15.82 -19.57 6.44
C LEU A 197 15.34 -18.11 6.48
N TYR A 198 15.35 -17.40 5.37
CA TYR A 198 14.85 -16.02 5.29
C TYR A 198 13.33 -15.94 5.48
N SER A 199 12.58 -16.93 4.98
CA SER A 199 11.13 -17.01 5.21
C SER A 199 10.81 -17.27 6.68
N PHE A 200 11.59 -18.13 7.34
CA PHE A 200 11.45 -18.38 8.78
C PHE A 200 11.76 -17.13 9.60
N PHE A 201 12.76 -16.33 9.22
CA PHE A 201 13.03 -15.03 9.83
C PHE A 201 11.82 -14.09 9.73
N VAL A 202 11.25 -13.93 8.54
CA VAL A 202 10.05 -13.08 8.33
C VAL A 202 8.88 -13.60 9.16
N TYR A 203 8.68 -14.92 9.20
CA TYR A 203 7.67 -15.55 10.03
C TYR A 203 7.89 -15.25 11.52
N ALA A 204 9.12 -15.40 12.03
CA ALA A 204 9.45 -15.14 13.42
C ALA A 204 9.25 -13.66 13.80
N ILE A 205 9.60 -12.72 12.93
CA ILE A 205 9.29 -11.29 13.12
C ILE A 205 7.79 -11.06 13.18
N SER A 206 7.02 -11.66 12.27
CA SER A 206 5.56 -11.49 12.23
C SER A 206 4.87 -11.99 13.51
N ARG A 207 5.45 -12.99 14.18
CA ARG A 207 4.98 -13.50 15.47
C ARG A 207 5.49 -12.68 16.66
N GLY A 208 6.64 -12.03 16.52
CA GLY A 208 7.26 -11.23 17.57
C GLY A 208 6.75 -9.78 17.64
N VAL A 209 6.29 -9.25 16.51
CA VAL A 209 5.87 -7.86 16.36
C VAL A 209 4.36 -7.79 16.16
N GLU A 210 3.68 -6.98 16.98
CA GLU A 210 2.28 -6.64 16.79
C GLU A 210 2.17 -5.18 16.36
N VAL A 211 1.50 -4.95 15.25
CA VAL A 211 1.16 -3.60 14.83
C VAL A 211 -0.05 -3.21 15.67
N ASP A 212 0.19 -2.45 16.73
CA ASP A 212 -0.84 -2.06 17.66
C ASP A 212 -1.88 -1.21 16.92
N ARG A 213 -3.07 -1.81 16.76
CA ARG A 213 -4.24 -1.16 16.16
C ARG A 213 -5.08 -0.48 17.23
N ALA A 214 -4.68 -0.54 18.51
CA ALA A 214 -5.31 0.25 19.54
C ALA A 214 -5.17 1.73 19.15
N ILE A 215 -6.31 2.27 18.71
CA ILE A 215 -6.55 3.70 18.78
C ILE A 215 -6.38 3.97 20.27
N LEU A 216 -5.33 4.70 20.67
CA LEU A 216 -5.31 5.35 21.98
C LEU A 216 -6.69 5.99 22.09
N ASN A 217 -7.56 5.44 22.95
CA ASN A 217 -8.79 6.14 23.26
C ASN A 217 -8.32 7.50 23.75
N PRO A 218 -8.61 8.59 23.02
CA PRO A 218 -8.23 9.89 23.49
C PRO A 218 -8.74 9.98 24.92
N ILE A 219 -7.87 10.40 25.85
CA ILE A 219 -8.27 10.69 27.23
C ILE A 219 -9.61 11.42 27.11
N PRO A 220 -10.69 10.93 27.77
CA PRO A 220 -12.02 11.49 27.58
C PRO A 220 -11.91 12.99 27.86
N ASP A 221 -12.09 13.77 26.80
CA ASP A 221 -11.98 15.23 26.88
C ASP A 221 -13.28 15.74 27.51
N ASN A 222 -13.27 15.75 28.84
CA ASN A 222 -14.38 16.20 29.69
C ASN A 222 -14.60 17.72 29.63
N ARG A 223 -13.78 18.45 28.86
CA ARG A 223 -13.97 19.89 28.66
C ARG A 223 -15.29 20.17 27.96
N ASN A 224 -15.96 21.22 28.41
CA ASN A 224 -17.15 21.72 27.74
C ASN A 224 -16.79 22.23 26.31
N TYR A 225 -17.80 22.42 25.46
CA TYR A 225 -17.56 22.79 24.06
C TYR A 225 -16.88 24.17 23.92
N ILE A 226 -17.12 25.08 24.87
CA ILE A 226 -16.50 26.42 24.90
C ILE A 226 -15.01 26.32 25.27
N GLU A 227 -14.66 25.51 26.27
CA GLU A 227 -13.29 25.21 26.68
C GLU A 227 -12.51 24.49 25.60
N LYS A 228 -13.17 23.61 24.82
CA LYS A 228 -12.57 22.99 23.63
C LYS A 228 -12.19 24.03 22.58
N ILE A 229 -13.04 25.03 22.34
CA ILE A 229 -12.75 26.13 21.43
C ILE A 229 -11.60 26.98 21.98
N TRP A 230 -11.63 27.35 23.25
CA TRP A 230 -10.59 28.15 23.89
C TRP A 230 -9.23 27.43 23.92
N GLY A 231 -9.24 26.15 24.31
CA GLY A 231 -8.07 25.28 24.25
C GLY A 231 -7.54 25.11 22.84
N GLY A 232 -8.43 24.98 21.84
CA GLY A 232 -8.07 24.93 20.42
C GLY A 232 -7.36 26.20 19.93
N ILE A 233 -7.80 27.39 20.38
CA ILE A 233 -7.15 28.68 20.10
C ILE A 233 -5.77 28.75 20.76
N SER A 234 -5.66 28.36 22.03
CA SER A 234 -4.37 28.34 22.75
C SER A 234 -3.38 27.35 22.11
N GLU A 235 -3.85 26.17 21.71
CA GLU A 235 -3.04 25.19 20.98
C GLU A 235 -2.63 25.68 19.60
N ALA A 236 -3.51 26.42 18.91
CA ALA A 236 -3.20 27.04 17.63
C ALA A 236 -2.08 28.06 17.77
N GLU A 237 -2.14 28.92 18.80
CA GLU A 237 -1.08 29.89 19.11
C GLU A 237 0.26 29.18 19.40
N ARG A 238 0.22 28.12 20.22
CA ARG A 238 1.42 27.33 20.52
C ARG A 238 1.97 26.66 19.27
N ALA A 239 1.11 26.12 18.41
CA ALA A 239 1.50 25.47 17.16
C ALA A 239 2.07 26.48 16.15
N GLN A 240 1.56 27.71 16.13
CA GLN A 240 2.03 28.79 15.26
C GLN A 240 3.50 29.15 15.51
N ARG A 241 4.03 28.89 16.72
CA ARG A 241 5.45 29.08 17.05
C ARG A 241 6.39 28.12 16.32
N SER A 242 5.90 26.95 15.88
CA SER A 242 6.72 25.96 15.15
C SER A 242 6.24 25.71 13.72
N ASP A 243 4.95 25.86 13.45
CA ASP A 243 4.30 25.67 12.15
C ASP A 243 3.19 26.73 11.99
N PHE A 244 3.51 27.80 11.26
CA PHE A 244 2.61 28.93 11.09
C PHE A 244 1.32 28.54 10.37
N GLU A 245 1.40 27.75 9.29
CA GLU A 245 0.24 27.34 8.52
C GLU A 245 -0.64 26.36 9.30
N GLY A 246 -0.02 25.39 9.99
CA GLY A 246 -0.73 24.47 10.87
C GLY A 246 -1.41 25.17 12.06
N GLY A 247 -0.76 26.18 12.63
CA GLY A 247 -1.35 27.04 13.67
C GLY A 247 -2.54 27.84 13.15
N ALA A 248 -2.40 28.53 12.01
CA ALA A 248 -3.47 29.32 11.42
C ALA A 248 -4.71 28.47 11.05
N ALA A 249 -4.50 27.24 10.54
CA ALA A 249 -5.60 26.32 10.24
C ALA A 249 -6.41 25.93 11.48
N LYS A 250 -5.72 25.61 12.58
CA LYS A 250 -6.36 25.28 13.87
C LYS A 250 -7.11 26.46 14.48
N ALA A 251 -6.54 27.66 14.38
CA ALA A 251 -7.20 28.89 14.81
C ALA A 251 -8.51 29.10 14.04
N ASN A 252 -8.47 28.99 12.70
CA ASN A 252 -9.65 29.13 11.85
C ASN A 252 -10.75 28.11 12.16
N GLU A 253 -10.37 26.86 12.44
CA GLU A 253 -11.32 25.83 12.85
C GLU A 253 -12.01 26.20 14.17
N SER A 254 -11.23 26.65 15.16
CA SER A 254 -11.75 27.07 16.46
C SER A 254 -12.66 28.29 16.35
N PHE A 255 -12.27 29.31 15.58
CA PHE A 255 -13.10 30.48 15.28
C PHE A 255 -14.40 30.11 14.56
N THR A 256 -14.33 29.19 13.59
CA THR A 256 -15.53 28.73 12.88
C THR A 256 -16.52 28.05 13.82
N ASN A 257 -16.02 27.25 14.77
CA ASN A 257 -16.87 26.60 15.77
C ASN A 257 -17.47 27.62 16.74
N LEU A 258 -16.71 28.64 17.16
CA LEU A 258 -17.24 29.76 17.95
C LEU A 258 -18.37 30.50 17.23
N VAL A 259 -18.16 30.85 15.96
CA VAL A 259 -19.17 31.56 15.14
C VAL A 259 -20.44 30.72 14.98
N LYS A 260 -20.33 29.39 14.88
CA LYS A 260 -21.50 28.50 14.85
C LYS A 260 -22.28 28.53 16.17
N LEU A 261 -21.60 28.48 17.32
CA LEU A 261 -22.26 28.61 18.63
C LEU A 261 -22.95 29.96 18.78
N LEU A 262 -22.27 31.04 18.40
CA LEU A 262 -22.85 32.39 18.40
C LEU A 262 -24.03 32.51 17.44
N GLY A 263 -23.96 31.86 16.27
CA GLY A 263 -25.06 31.80 15.31
C GLY A 263 -26.28 31.07 15.86
N ALA A 264 -26.08 30.00 16.64
CA ALA A 264 -27.16 29.30 17.34
C ALA A 264 -27.80 30.18 18.43
N SER A 265 -26.98 30.85 19.25
CA SER A 265 -27.44 31.82 20.27
C SER A 265 -28.23 32.99 19.65
N ALA A 266 -27.69 33.59 18.59
CA ALA A 266 -28.38 34.67 17.87
C ALA A 266 -29.72 34.19 17.28
N SER A 267 -29.76 32.96 16.76
CA SER A 267 -31.00 32.38 16.21
C SER A 267 -32.06 32.14 17.30
N LEU A 268 -31.64 31.82 18.53
CA LEU A 268 -32.52 31.74 19.69
C LEU A 268 -33.05 33.13 20.06
N ASN A 269 -32.18 34.14 20.15
CA ASN A 269 -32.60 35.51 20.46
C ASN A 269 -33.61 36.05 19.44
N VAL A 270 -33.41 35.75 18.15
CA VAL A 270 -34.38 36.12 17.12
C VAL A 270 -35.68 35.33 17.27
N ALA A 271 -35.64 34.08 17.73
CA ALA A 271 -36.85 33.32 18.03
C ALA A 271 -37.61 33.93 19.22
N ALA A 272 -36.92 34.36 20.27
CA ALA A 272 -37.49 35.05 21.43
C ALA A 272 -38.12 36.40 21.03
N ALA A 273 -37.38 37.23 20.29
CA ALA A 273 -37.90 38.51 19.79
C ALA A 273 -39.14 38.32 18.90
N SER A 274 -39.14 37.31 18.02
CA SER A 274 -40.32 36.99 17.21
C SER A 274 -41.52 36.56 18.05
N LEU A 275 -41.28 35.94 19.22
CA LEU A 275 -42.33 35.54 20.15
C LEU A 275 -42.91 36.77 20.88
N ASP A 276 -42.04 37.68 21.32
CA ASP A 276 -42.40 38.94 21.97
C ASP A 276 -43.22 39.84 21.05
N GLU A 277 -42.91 39.85 19.75
CA GLU A 277 -43.68 40.53 18.70
C GLU A 277 -45.02 39.84 18.35
N GLY A 278 -45.35 38.72 19.01
CA GLY A 278 -46.58 37.94 18.77
C GLY A 278 -46.53 37.03 17.54
N ASN A 279 -45.39 36.91 16.86
CA ASN A 279 -45.19 36.04 15.70
C ASN A 279 -44.79 34.61 16.11
N VAL A 280 -45.74 33.92 16.74
CA VAL A 280 -45.56 32.56 17.29
C VAL A 280 -45.08 31.56 16.23
N LYS A 281 -45.57 31.67 14.99
CA LYS A 281 -45.19 30.75 13.91
C LYS A 281 -43.72 30.87 13.52
N VAL A 282 -43.21 32.10 13.40
CA VAL A 282 -41.80 32.35 13.07
C VAL A 282 -40.89 31.98 14.25
N ALA A 283 -41.28 32.35 15.46
CA ALA A 283 -40.59 31.95 16.69
C ALA A 283 -40.46 30.42 16.79
N PHE A 284 -41.57 29.70 16.62
CA PHE A 284 -41.61 28.24 16.70
C PHE A 284 -40.76 27.58 15.60
N ASN A 285 -40.78 28.09 14.37
CA ASN A 285 -39.96 27.55 13.28
C ASN A 285 -38.45 27.71 13.57
N LYS A 286 -38.03 28.86 14.11
CA LYS A 286 -36.63 29.11 14.49
C LYS A 286 -36.22 28.23 15.67
N TRP A 287 -37.07 28.13 16.69
CA TRP A 287 -36.86 27.24 17.82
C TRP A 287 -36.75 25.78 17.38
N LYS A 288 -37.66 25.31 16.51
CA LYS A 288 -37.61 23.96 15.93
C LYS A 288 -36.32 23.71 15.13
N ASN A 289 -35.80 24.71 14.42
CA ASN A 289 -34.52 24.58 13.71
C ASN A 289 -33.31 24.41 14.66
N LEU A 290 -33.44 24.87 15.91
CA LEU A 290 -32.43 24.73 16.96
C LEU A 290 -32.61 23.42 17.75
N THR A 291 -33.82 22.98 18.05
CA THR A 291 -34.05 21.85 18.97
C THR A 291 -34.31 20.51 18.29
N HIS A 292 -34.75 20.53 17.03
CA HIS A 292 -35.10 19.30 16.33
C HIS A 292 -33.84 18.57 15.83
N SER A 293 -33.82 17.24 15.89
CA SER A 293 -32.67 16.41 15.46
C SER A 293 -32.16 16.71 14.04
N LYS A 294 -33.08 17.03 13.13
CA LYS A 294 -32.81 17.41 11.72
C LYS A 294 -32.63 18.92 11.49
N GLY A 295 -32.66 19.74 12.54
CA GLY A 295 -32.47 21.18 12.45
C GLY A 295 -31.05 21.53 12.03
N LYS A 296 -30.89 22.57 11.20
CA LYS A 296 -29.59 22.97 10.63
C LYS A 296 -28.60 23.39 11.72
N GLN A 297 -29.11 23.99 12.80
CA GLN A 297 -28.31 24.51 13.91
C GLN A 297 -28.40 23.62 15.16
N ASN A 298 -29.03 22.44 15.08
CA ASN A 298 -29.28 21.62 16.26
C ASN A 298 -28.00 21.13 16.95
N ARG A 299 -27.00 20.71 16.18
CA ARG A 299 -25.72 20.29 16.76
C ARG A 299 -25.04 21.44 17.51
N ASP A 300 -25.06 22.63 16.91
CA ASP A 300 -24.38 23.80 17.46
C ASP A 300 -25.16 24.34 18.68
N TRP A 301 -26.49 24.30 18.64
CA TRP A 301 -27.36 24.59 19.78
C TRP A 301 -27.15 23.62 20.94
N LYS A 302 -27.12 22.31 20.68
CA LYS A 302 -26.89 21.29 21.70
C LYS A 302 -25.53 21.46 22.37
N ALA A 303 -24.49 21.71 21.59
CA ALA A 303 -23.15 22.00 22.09
C ALA A 303 -23.11 23.26 22.98
N LEU A 304 -23.86 24.31 22.60
CA LEU A 304 -23.99 25.52 23.40
C LEU A 304 -24.75 25.25 24.70
N SER A 305 -25.92 24.60 24.63
CA SER A 305 -26.76 24.33 25.80
C SER A 305 -26.06 23.44 26.81
N GLU A 306 -25.37 22.38 26.36
CA GLU A 306 -24.56 21.50 27.22
C GLU A 306 -23.41 22.27 27.87
N SER A 307 -22.77 23.20 27.16
CA SER A 307 -21.72 24.03 27.75
C SER A 307 -22.23 25.01 28.79
N LEU A 308 -23.40 25.60 28.55
CA LEU A 308 -24.03 26.53 29.49
C LEU A 308 -24.53 25.82 30.76
N ASP A 309 -25.09 24.61 30.59
CA ASP A 309 -25.53 23.76 31.71
C ASP A 309 -24.35 23.37 32.60
N GLN A 310 -23.23 22.96 31.98
CA GLN A 310 -21.99 22.63 32.68
C GLN A 310 -21.32 23.84 33.35
N ALA A 311 -21.40 25.03 32.73
CA ALA A 311 -20.88 26.25 33.36
C ALA A 311 -21.69 26.68 34.59
N GLY A 312 -22.96 26.25 34.69
CA GLY A 312 -23.82 26.46 35.86
C GLY A 312 -23.61 25.43 36.97
N SER A 313 -23.08 24.24 36.65
CA SER A 313 -22.71 23.22 37.63
C SER A 313 -21.27 23.45 38.10
N PHE A 314 -21.09 24.15 39.22
CA PHE A 314 -19.82 24.12 39.93
C PHE A 314 -19.66 22.73 40.54
N PRO A 315 -18.50 22.05 40.38
CA PRO A 315 -18.23 20.88 41.20
C PRO A 315 -18.37 21.31 42.66
N GLU A 316 -19.20 20.60 43.43
CA GLU A 316 -19.16 20.72 44.88
C GLU A 316 -17.71 20.49 45.27
N GLU A 317 -17.08 21.49 45.89
CA GLU A 317 -15.78 21.29 46.52
C GLU A 317 -15.97 20.07 47.42
N GLU A 318 -15.28 18.97 47.14
CA GLU A 318 -15.07 17.92 48.11
C GLU A 318 -14.39 18.61 49.29
N SER A 319 -15.19 19.11 50.22
CA SER A 319 -14.76 19.58 51.51
C SER A 319 -14.07 18.37 52.13
N GLY A 320 -12.74 18.41 52.12
CA GLY A 320 -11.91 17.49 52.87
C GLY A 320 -12.24 17.63 54.34
N GLU A 321 -13.30 16.95 54.77
CA GLU A 321 -13.38 16.38 56.11
C GLU A 321 -12.50 15.12 56.08
N GLU A 322 -11.20 15.35 56.21
CA GLU A 322 -10.29 14.33 56.72
C GLU A 322 -10.61 14.18 58.22
N GLU A 323 -11.41 13.17 58.57
CA GLU A 323 -11.33 12.47 59.88
C GLU A 323 -10.36 11.29 59.78
#